data_AF-A0A0N5A425-F1
#
_entry.id   AF-A0A0N5A425-F1
#
_cell.length_a   1.000
_cell.length_b   1.000
_cell.length_c   1.000
_cell.angle_alpha   90.00
_cell.angle_beta   90.00
_cell.angle_gamma   90.00
#
_symmetry.space_group_name_H-M   'P 1'
#
loop_
_entity.id
_entity.type
_entity.pdbx_description
1 polymer ?
#
loop_
_entity_poly.entity_id
_entity_poly.type
_entity_poly.pdbx_seq_one_letter_code
_entity_poly.pdbx_strand_id
1 'polypeptide(L)'
;MKVFSIVLVVLISLATLTHGESKGLFCSACNFLWNEVKKEMPVVANDGGVALKKEVTKVCDKFNKSIPLLGQICEQVSTDVIDDVYQFILTEDNKINPEKICEHLKMC
;
A
#
# COMPACT_ATOMS: atom_id res chain seq x y z
N MET A 1 45.03 -8.38 7.17
CA MET A 1 43.71 -8.54 7.83
C MET A 1 42.98 -7.23 8.15
N LYS A 2 43.47 -6.04 7.77
CA LYS A 2 42.77 -4.75 8.03
C LYS A 2 41.88 -4.27 6.88
N VAL A 3 42.15 -4.73 5.66
CA VAL A 3 41.44 -4.29 4.44
C VAL A 3 40.05 -4.93 4.31
N PHE A 4 39.90 -6.18 4.76
CA PHE A 4 38.62 -6.92 4.70
C PHE A 4 37.53 -6.33 5.61
N SER A 5 37.88 -5.77 6.78
CA SER A 5 36.89 -5.14 7.67
C SER A 5 36.31 -3.84 7.08
N ILE A 6 37.08 -3.10 6.29
CA ILE A 6 36.63 -1.81 5.73
C ILE A 6 35.60 -2.05 4.63
N VAL A 7 35.79 -3.08 3.80
CA VAL A 7 34.87 -3.43 2.71
C VAL A 7 33.50 -3.86 3.24
N LEU A 8 33.46 -4.58 4.38
CA LEU A 8 32.21 -5.06 4.98
C LEU A 8 31.35 -3.90 5.53
N VAL A 9 31.96 -2.88 6.13
CA VAL A 9 31.24 -1.72 6.68
C VAL A 9 30.66 -0.82 5.59
N VAL A 10 31.36 -0.69 4.46
CA VAL A 10 30.87 0.07 3.29
C VAL A 10 29.64 -0.60 2.66
N LEU A 11 29.62 -1.93 2.58
CA LEU A 11 28.48 -2.69 2.04
C LEU A 11 27.22 -2.56 2.91
N ILE A 12 27.36 -2.56 4.24
CA ILE A 12 26.21 -2.40 5.16
C ILE A 12 25.60 -1.00 5.05
N SER A 13 26.45 0.03 4.89
CA SER A 13 26.02 1.43 4.75
C SER A 13 25.22 1.69 3.47
N LEU A 14 25.55 0.99 2.38
CA LEU A 14 24.83 1.08 1.10
C LEU A 14 23.46 0.40 1.16
N ALA A 15 23.34 -0.71 1.89
CA ALA A 15 22.07 -1.42 2.05
C ALA A 15 21.03 -0.62 2.86
N THR A 16 21.45 0.25 3.76
CA THR A 16 20.52 1.11 4.53
C THR A 16 19.95 2.27 3.72
N LEU A 17 20.65 2.73 2.67
CA LEU A 17 20.18 3.81 1.79
C LEU A 17 19.07 3.34 0.83
N THR A 18 19.16 2.11 0.33
CA THR A 18 18.19 1.58 -0.65
C THR A 18 16.84 1.22 -0.05
N HIS A 19 16.77 0.87 1.25
CA HIS A 19 15.52 0.53 1.92
C HIS A 19 14.59 1.73 2.16
N GLY A 20 15.15 2.94 2.28
CA GLY A 20 14.35 4.17 2.47
C GLY A 20 13.58 4.54 1.21
N GLU A 21 14.21 4.40 0.05
CA GLU A 21 13.61 4.76 -1.24
C GLU A 21 12.49 3.80 -1.64
N SER A 22 12.67 2.48 -1.41
CA SER A 22 11.63 1.50 -1.72
C SER A 22 10.38 1.70 -0.87
N LYS A 23 10.54 1.99 0.43
CA LYS A 23 9.41 2.23 1.35
C LYS A 23 8.61 3.47 0.94
N GLY A 24 9.28 4.55 0.53
CA GLY A 24 8.63 5.74 -0.02
C GLY A 24 7.84 5.47 -1.30
N LEU A 25 8.37 4.60 -2.17
CA LEU A 25 7.72 4.25 -3.44
C LEU A 25 6.43 3.42 -3.21
N PHE A 26 6.48 2.40 -2.35
CA PHE A 26 5.31 1.59 -1.98
C PHE A 26 4.25 2.43 -1.24
N CYS A 27 4.68 3.30 -0.33
CA CYS A 27 3.79 4.22 0.37
C CYS A 27 3.05 5.14 -0.61
N SER A 28 3.75 5.68 -1.61
CA SER A 28 3.15 6.54 -2.64
C SER A 28 2.12 5.79 -3.50
N ALA A 29 2.45 4.59 -3.98
CA ALA A 29 1.50 3.81 -4.79
C ALA A 29 0.30 3.28 -3.97
N CYS A 30 0.52 2.93 -2.70
CA CYS A 30 -0.59 2.58 -1.80
C CYS A 30 -1.53 3.78 -1.61
N ASN A 31 -0.95 4.96 -1.32
CA ASN A 31 -1.74 6.18 -1.17
C ASN A 31 -2.48 6.52 -2.46
N PHE A 32 -1.87 6.30 -3.63
CA PHE A 32 -2.53 6.49 -4.91
C PHE A 32 -3.75 5.58 -5.07
N LEU A 33 -3.60 4.27 -4.80
CA LEU A 33 -4.70 3.30 -4.86
C LEU A 33 -5.90 3.76 -4.02
N TRP A 34 -5.67 4.04 -2.74
CA TRP A 34 -6.74 4.39 -1.82
C TRP A 34 -7.31 5.79 -2.06
N ASN A 35 -6.53 6.72 -2.63
CA ASN A 35 -7.06 7.99 -3.10
C ASN A 35 -8.03 7.81 -4.28
N GLU A 36 -7.70 6.93 -5.23
CA GLU A 36 -8.61 6.62 -6.35
C GLU A 36 -9.88 5.91 -5.86
N VAL A 37 -9.76 4.95 -4.94
CA VAL A 37 -10.92 4.28 -4.32
C VAL A 37 -11.79 5.29 -3.57
N LYS A 38 -11.19 6.20 -2.80
CA LYS A 38 -11.91 7.24 -2.05
C LYS A 38 -12.73 8.17 -2.95
N LYS A 39 -12.27 8.46 -4.17
CA LYS A 39 -13.03 9.30 -5.12
C LYS A 39 -14.35 8.66 -5.52
N GLU A 40 -14.35 7.34 -5.68
CA GLU A 40 -15.55 6.56 -6.05
C GLU A 40 -16.38 6.19 -4.82
N MET A 41 -15.72 5.97 -3.67
CA MET A 41 -16.34 5.54 -2.40
C MET A 41 -15.75 6.32 -1.21
N PRO A 42 -16.22 7.55 -0.95
CA PRO A 42 -15.66 8.37 0.13
C PRO A 42 -16.03 7.87 1.53
N VAL A 43 -17.14 7.14 1.65
CA VAL A 43 -17.65 6.55 2.89
C VAL A 43 -18.04 5.10 2.61
N VAL A 44 -17.69 4.21 3.54
CA VAL A 44 -17.99 2.78 3.45
C VAL A 44 -19.11 2.45 4.43
N ALA A 45 -20.20 1.82 3.97
CA ALA A 45 -21.28 1.39 4.87
C ALA A 45 -20.87 0.16 5.72
N ASN A 46 -21.61 -0.09 6.82
CA ASN A 46 -21.40 -1.25 7.72
C ASN A 46 -21.56 -2.64 7.07
N ASP A 47 -22.11 -2.72 5.85
CA ASP A 47 -22.21 -3.91 5.00
C ASP A 47 -21.47 -3.74 3.64
N GLY A 48 -20.65 -2.70 3.53
CA GLY A 48 -20.01 -2.25 2.29
C GLY A 48 -18.81 -3.08 1.82
N GLY A 49 -18.45 -4.18 2.47
CA GLY A 49 -17.23 -4.94 2.15
C GLY A 49 -17.17 -5.43 0.69
N VAL A 50 -18.30 -5.92 0.16
CA VAL A 50 -18.41 -6.33 -1.26
C VAL A 50 -18.24 -5.13 -2.20
N ALA A 51 -18.79 -3.98 -1.81
CA ALA A 51 -18.69 -2.74 -2.59
C ALA A 51 -17.25 -2.21 -2.58
N LEU A 52 -16.58 -2.23 -1.42
CA LEU A 52 -15.18 -1.86 -1.28
C LEU A 52 -14.29 -2.73 -2.18
N LYS A 53 -14.47 -4.06 -2.11
CA LYS A 53 -13.74 -5.01 -2.96
C LYS A 53 -13.92 -4.71 -4.44
N LYS A 54 -15.16 -4.41 -4.85
CA LYS A 54 -15.47 -4.06 -6.24
C LYS A 54 -14.74 -2.80 -6.69
N GLU A 55 -14.74 -1.74 -5.89
CA GLU A 55 -14.07 -0.49 -6.24
C GLU A 55 -12.54 -0.63 -6.24
N VAL A 56 -11.95 -1.33 -5.27
CA VAL A 56 -10.51 -1.66 -5.28
C VAL A 56 -10.14 -2.42 -6.56
N THR A 57 -10.91 -3.44 -6.92
CA THR A 57 -10.68 -4.24 -8.14
C THR A 57 -10.73 -3.36 -9.40
N LYS A 58 -11.74 -2.49 -9.50
CA LYS A 58 -11.91 -1.57 -10.64
C LYS A 58 -10.74 -0.58 -10.77
N VAL A 59 -10.25 -0.03 -9.67
CA VAL A 59 -9.07 0.85 -9.67
C VAL A 59 -7.83 0.05 -10.09
N CYS A 60 -7.65 -1.15 -9.54
CA CYS A 60 -6.55 -2.04 -9.90
C CYS A 60 -6.56 -2.40 -11.39
N ASP A 61 -7.69 -2.80 -11.96
CA ASP A 61 -7.81 -3.12 -13.39
C ASP A 61 -7.54 -1.91 -14.29
N LYS A 62 -7.93 -0.71 -13.85
CA LYS A 62 -7.71 0.54 -14.59
C LYS A 62 -6.25 0.92 -14.68
N PHE A 63 -5.47 0.67 -13.62
CA PHE A 63 -4.14 1.25 -13.48
C PHE A 63 -2.99 0.22 -13.42
N ASN A 64 -3.26 -1.07 -13.19
CA ASN A 64 -2.20 -2.10 -13.08
C ASN A 64 -1.34 -2.23 -14.35
N LYS A 65 -1.90 -1.95 -15.53
CA LYS A 65 -1.18 -1.99 -16.81
C LYS A 65 -0.35 -0.73 -17.07
N SER A 66 -0.73 0.39 -16.47
CA SER A 66 -0.11 1.69 -16.70
C SER A 66 0.93 2.04 -15.63
N ILE A 67 0.78 1.50 -14.42
CA ILE A 67 1.65 1.79 -13.28
C ILE A 67 2.16 0.45 -12.73
N PRO A 68 3.40 0.04 -13.07
CA PRO A 68 3.94 -1.28 -12.72
C PRO A 68 3.92 -1.55 -11.21
N LEU A 69 4.24 -0.54 -10.41
CA LEU A 69 4.26 -0.65 -8.95
C LEU A 69 2.86 -0.82 -8.36
N LEU A 70 1.85 -0.19 -8.97
CA LEU A 70 0.47 -0.38 -8.57
C LEU A 70 0.00 -1.79 -8.88
N GLY A 71 0.48 -2.38 -9.99
CA GLY A 71 0.27 -3.80 -10.29
C GLY A 71 0.72 -4.71 -9.14
N GLN A 72 1.91 -4.47 -8.60
CA GLN A 72 2.42 -5.23 -7.44
C GLN A 72 1.57 -5.05 -6.18
N ILE A 73 1.11 -3.82 -5.90
CA ILE A 73 0.21 -3.57 -4.77
C ILE A 73 -1.13 -4.27 -4.99
N CYS A 74 -1.70 -4.18 -6.19
CA CYS A 74 -2.95 -4.84 -6.55
C CYS A 74 -2.89 -6.37 -6.48
N GLU A 75 -1.71 -6.97 -6.71
CA GLU A 75 -1.47 -8.39 -6.47
C GLU A 75 -1.40 -8.73 -4.96
N GLN A 76 -0.90 -7.81 -4.14
CA GLN A 76 -0.80 -7.99 -2.68
C GLN A 76 -2.12 -7.70 -1.94
N VAL A 77 -2.95 -6.80 -2.47
CA VAL A 77 -4.26 -6.46 -1.91
C VAL A 77 -5.27 -7.56 -2.29
N SER A 78 -5.09 -8.73 -1.67
CA SER A 78 -5.95 -9.89 -1.83
C SER A 78 -7.33 -9.67 -1.18
N THR A 79 -8.25 -10.62 -1.37
CA THR A 79 -9.57 -10.55 -0.72
C THR A 79 -9.45 -10.43 0.80
N ASP A 80 -8.53 -11.19 1.40
CA ASP A 80 -8.33 -11.18 2.86
C ASP A 80 -7.78 -9.83 3.35
N VAL A 81 -6.91 -9.20 2.56
CA VAL A 81 -6.39 -7.85 2.86
C VAL A 81 -7.50 -6.80 2.74
N ILE A 82 -8.38 -6.93 1.75
CA ILE A 82 -9.52 -6.01 1.58
C ILE A 82 -10.50 -6.13 2.75
N ASP A 83 -10.75 -7.35 3.24
CA ASP A 83 -11.62 -7.58 4.39
C ASP A 83 -11.03 -6.99 5.68
N ASP A 84 -9.71 -7.11 5.87
CA ASP A 84 -9.00 -6.46 6.98
C ASP A 84 -9.06 -4.93 6.90
N VAL A 85 -8.80 -4.35 5.72
CA VAL A 85 -8.95 -2.90 5.50
C VAL A 85 -10.39 -2.45 5.70
N TYR A 86 -11.37 -3.26 5.31
CA TYR A 86 -12.77 -2.98 5.55
C TYR A 86 -13.06 -2.86 7.05
N GLN A 87 -12.64 -3.84 7.86
CA GLN A 87 -12.79 -3.78 9.31
C GLN A 87 -12.08 -2.56 9.91
N PHE A 88 -10.88 -2.24 9.43
CA PHE A 88 -10.16 -1.04 9.83
C PHE A 88 -10.97 0.24 9.54
N ILE A 89 -11.54 0.38 8.34
CA ILE A 89 -12.37 1.53 7.96
C ILE A 89 -13.59 1.65 8.88
N LEU A 90 -14.24 0.53 9.24
CA LEU A 90 -15.37 0.55 10.18
C LEU A 90 -14.96 1.07 11.57
N THR A 91 -13.72 0.84 11.99
CA THR A 91 -13.18 1.40 13.25
C THR A 91 -12.76 2.87 13.16
N GLU A 92 -12.58 3.39 11.94
CA GLU A 92 -12.08 4.74 11.63
C GLU A 92 -13.18 5.61 11.00
N ASP A 93 -14.29 5.79 11.72
CA ASP A 93 -15.44 6.63 11.32
C ASP A 93 -16.05 6.28 9.94
N ASN A 94 -15.84 5.06 9.44
CA ASN A 94 -16.31 4.60 8.13
C ASN A 94 -15.72 5.38 6.94
N LYS A 95 -14.58 6.06 7.12
CA LYS A 95 -13.97 6.90 6.09
C LYS A 95 -12.71 6.27 5.52
N ILE A 96 -12.56 6.38 4.20
CA ILE A 96 -11.31 6.03 3.54
C ILE A 96 -10.27 7.13 3.82
N ASN A 97 -9.28 6.78 4.64
CA ASN A 97 -8.09 7.58 4.86
C ASN A 97 -6.86 6.85 4.27
N PRO A 98 -6.39 7.25 3.07
CA PRO A 98 -5.30 6.59 2.37
C PRO A 98 -4.03 6.42 3.21
N GLU A 99 -3.63 7.47 3.94
CA GLU A 99 -2.40 7.45 4.74
C GLU A 99 -2.50 6.41 5.85
N LYS A 100 -3.57 6.47 6.64
CA LYS A 100 -3.81 5.52 7.73
C LYS A 100 -3.97 4.07 7.25
N ILE A 101 -4.66 3.86 6.13
CA ILE A 101 -4.80 2.52 5.55
C ILE A 101 -3.43 2.00 5.12
N CYS A 102 -2.59 2.82 4.50
CA CYS A 102 -1.27 2.40 4.07
C CYS A 102 -0.30 2.15 5.22
N GLU A 103 -0.42 2.89 6.33
CA GLU A 103 0.27 2.59 7.59
C GLU A 103 -0.21 1.27 8.21
N HIS A 104 -1.53 1.03 8.23
CA HIS A 104 -2.12 -0.23 8.70
C HIS A 104 -1.61 -1.43 7.90
N LEU A 105 -1.51 -1.28 6.57
CA LEU A 105 -0.94 -2.27 5.66
C LEU A 105 0.60 -2.35 5.70
N LYS A 106 1.27 -1.48 6.49
CA LYS A 106 2.73 -1.38 6.60
C LYS A 106 3.45 -1.12 5.27
N MET A 107 2.74 -0.49 4.33
CA MET A 107 3.30 -0.01 3.06
C MET A 107 3.86 1.40 3.20
N CYS A 108 3.37 2.13 4.21
CA CYS A 108 4.01 3.25 4.89
C CYS A 108 4.41 2.75 6.30
#